data_AF-A0A0S8E3J7-F1
#
_entry.id   AF-A0A0S8E3J7-F1
#
_cell.length_a   1.000
_cell.length_b   1.000
_cell.length_c   1.000
_cell.angle_alpha   90.00
_cell.angle_beta   90.00
_cell.angle_gamma   90.00
#
_symmetry.space_group_name_H-M   'P 1'
#
loop_
_entity.id
_entity.type
_entity.pdbx_description
1 polymer ?
#
loop_
_entity_poly.entity_id
_entity_poly.type
_entity_poly.pdbx_seq_one_letter_code
_entity_poly.pdbx_strand_id
1 'polypeptide(L)'
;MIVLGLAAGLYSVQRWALHNFHEVVPGQVYRSAQPGAEQVRQWTSKYGLRTIVNLRHDSWRAPFAQEKAAAEGLGVRFIQVPLANQSLPRRAAMARLIEVIETADRPMLLHCRAGADRAG
;
A
#
# COMPACT_ATOMS: atom_id res chain seq x y z
N MET A 1 29.68 -18.58 -2.35
CA MET A 1 28.44 -18.47 -3.16
C MET A 1 27.18 -19.02 -2.48
N ILE A 2 27.26 -19.81 -1.39
CA ILE A 2 26.08 -20.35 -0.69
C ILE A 2 25.48 -19.34 0.32
N VAL A 3 26.31 -18.50 0.95
CA VAL A 3 25.88 -17.50 1.96
C VAL A 3 25.04 -16.36 1.35
N LEU A 4 25.36 -15.93 0.12
CA LEU A 4 24.61 -14.90 -0.62
C LEU A 4 23.22 -15.40 -1.05
N GLY A 5 23.07 -16.69 -1.38
CA GLY A 5 21.78 -17.29 -1.76
C GLY A 5 20.83 -17.41 -0.57
N LEU A 6 21.34 -17.69 0.64
CA LEU A 6 20.55 -17.74 1.86
C LEU A 6 20.14 -16.35 2.36
N ALA A 7 21.02 -15.35 2.27
CA ALA A 7 20.68 -13.97 2.59
C ALA A 7 19.65 -13.38 1.61
N ALA A 8 19.82 -13.62 0.31
CA ALA A 8 18.85 -13.24 -0.71
C ALA A 8 17.52 -14.01 -0.55
N GLY A 9 17.57 -15.29 -0.19
CA GLY A 9 16.42 -16.12 0.12
C GLY A 9 15.63 -15.63 1.34
N LEU A 10 16.29 -15.40 2.49
CA LEU A 10 15.67 -14.83 3.68
C LEU A 10 15.12 -13.43 3.43
N TYR A 11 15.87 -12.58 2.72
CA TYR A 11 15.43 -11.23 2.36
C TYR A 11 14.16 -11.26 1.49
N SER A 12 14.12 -12.16 0.50
CA SER A 12 12.96 -12.34 -0.38
C SER A 12 11.76 -12.90 0.37
N VAL A 13 11.96 -13.84 1.30
CA VAL A 13 10.93 -14.39 2.18
C VAL A 13 10.40 -13.33 3.15
N GLN A 14 11.27 -12.50 3.73
CA GLN A 14 10.88 -11.43 4.64
C GLN A 14 10.06 -10.34 3.94
N ARG A 15 10.41 -10.01 2.69
CA ARG A 15 9.64 -9.11 1.82
C ARG A 15 8.25 -9.65 1.49
N TRP A 16 8.15 -10.95 1.23
CA TRP A 16 6.86 -11.63 1.03
C TRP A 16 6.02 -11.70 2.31
N ALA A 17 6.64 -12.06 3.44
CA ALA A 17 5.97 -12.19 4.73
C ALA A 17 5.41 -10.85 5.23
N LEU A 18 6.15 -9.75 5.04
CA LEU A 18 5.72 -8.41 5.44
C LEU A 18 4.86 -7.70 4.38
N HIS A 19 4.46 -8.38 3.30
CA HIS A 19 3.71 -7.76 2.21
C HIS A 19 4.42 -6.49 1.69
N ASN A 20 5.74 -6.49 1.60
CA ASN A 20 6.54 -5.31 1.23
C ASN A 20 6.21 -4.04 2.03
N PHE A 21 5.85 -4.15 3.31
CA PHE A 21 5.60 -2.99 4.17
C PHE A 21 6.91 -2.25 4.48
N HIS A 22 6.99 -0.99 4.08
CA HIS A 22 8.15 -0.13 4.31
C HIS A 22 7.72 1.28 4.70
N GLU A 23 8.49 1.89 5.59
CA GLU A 23 8.39 3.30 5.91
C GLU A 23 9.15 4.12 4.85
N VAL A 24 8.46 5.08 4.25
CA VAL A 24 9.01 6.00 3.22
C VAL A 24 9.39 7.33 3.85
N VAL A 25 8.50 7.85 4.70
CA VAL A 25 8.75 9.05 5.52
C VAL A 25 8.50 8.66 6.98
N PRO A 26 9.50 8.80 7.87
CA PRO A 26 9.39 8.39 9.26
C PRO A 26 8.12 8.90 9.94
N GLY A 27 7.33 7.96 10.48
CA GLY A 27 6.08 8.19 11.19
C GLY A 27 4.93 8.73 10.34
N GLN A 28 5.08 8.86 9.02
CA GLN A 28 4.17 9.67 8.20
C GLN A 28 3.67 8.99 6.95
N VAL A 29 4.55 8.29 6.23
CA VAL A 29 4.20 7.66 4.95
C VAL A 29 4.77 6.26 4.92
N TYR A 30 3.90 5.30 4.68
CA TYR A 30 4.23 3.89 4.52
C TYR A 30 3.84 3.42 3.13
N ARG A 31 4.47 2.35 2.69
CA ARG A 31 4.12 1.65 1.46
C ARG A 31 3.99 0.15 1.67
N SER A 32 3.14 -0.51 0.90
CA SER A 32 3.05 -1.98 0.93
C SER A 32 2.56 -2.59 -0.39
N ALA A 33 2.64 -3.91 -0.48
CA ALA A 33 1.78 -4.73 -1.32
C ALA A 33 0.34 -4.70 -0.79
N GLN A 34 -0.59 -5.35 -1.50
CA GLN A 34 -2.00 -5.31 -1.08
C GLN A 34 -2.18 -5.91 0.32
N PRO A 35 -2.69 -5.15 1.30
CA PRO A 35 -3.00 -5.70 2.60
C PRO A 35 -4.31 -6.50 2.58
N GLY A 36 -4.37 -7.54 3.43
CA GLY A 36 -5.62 -8.14 3.87
C GLY A 36 -6.26 -7.34 5.00
N ALA A 37 -7.53 -7.64 5.31
CA ALA A 37 -8.29 -6.94 6.36
C ALA A 37 -7.63 -6.97 7.75
N GLU A 38 -7.00 -8.10 8.12
CA GLU A 38 -6.28 -8.21 9.40
C GLU A 38 -5.03 -7.33 9.45
N GLN A 39 -4.32 -7.21 8.33
CA GLN A 39 -3.15 -6.33 8.23
C GLN A 39 -3.55 -4.86 8.31
N VAL A 40 -4.67 -4.48 7.69
CA VAL A 40 -5.23 -3.13 7.85
C VAL A 40 -5.47 -2.84 9.33
N ARG A 41 -6.10 -3.76 10.09
CA ARG A 41 -6.30 -3.59 11.54
C ARG A 41 -4.97 -3.49 12.30
N GLN A 42 -4.07 -4.42 12.07
CA GLN A 42 -2.77 -4.48 12.75
C GLN A 42 -1.94 -3.22 12.49
N TRP A 43 -1.83 -2.79 11.24
CA TRP A 43 -1.02 -1.64 10.87
C TRP A 43 -1.66 -0.32 11.28
N THR A 44 -2.98 -0.21 11.22
CA THR A 44 -3.69 0.96 11.75
C THR A 44 -3.45 1.11 13.25
N SER A 45 -3.59 0.02 14.02
CA SER A 45 -3.33 0.03 15.45
C SER A 45 -1.86 0.35 15.78
N LYS A 46 -0.92 -0.27 15.05
CA LYS A 46 0.51 -0.11 15.31
C LYS A 46 1.09 1.24 14.88
N TYR A 47 0.65 1.78 13.75
CA TYR A 47 1.23 2.97 13.12
C TYR A 47 0.29 4.18 13.11
N GLY A 48 -0.93 4.05 13.63
CA GLY A 48 -1.90 5.14 13.71
C GLY A 48 -2.40 5.62 12.36
N LEU A 49 -2.54 4.73 11.36
CA LEU A 49 -2.92 5.11 9.99
C LEU A 49 -4.22 5.92 9.97
N ARG A 50 -4.21 7.07 9.29
CA ARG A 50 -5.39 7.92 9.05
C ARG A 50 -5.92 7.80 7.63
N THR A 51 -5.04 7.45 6.68
CA THR A 51 -5.41 7.26 5.27
C THR A 51 -4.78 6.00 4.68
N ILE A 52 -5.54 5.26 3.87
CA ILE A 52 -5.05 4.20 2.99
C ILE A 52 -5.36 4.59 1.54
N VAL A 53 -4.33 4.54 0.68
CA VAL A 53 -4.42 4.87 -0.74
C VAL A 53 -4.15 3.64 -1.58
N ASN A 54 -5.19 3.19 -2.28
CA ASN A 54 -5.16 2.02 -3.15
C ASN A 54 -4.92 2.43 -4.61
N LEU A 55 -3.78 2.01 -5.17
CA LEU A 55 -3.37 2.33 -6.54
C LEU A 55 -3.89 1.34 -7.60
N ARG A 56 -4.68 0.34 -7.20
CA ARG A 56 -5.14 -0.75 -8.06
C ARG A 56 -6.41 -0.39 -8.82
N HIS A 57 -6.54 -1.00 -9.98
CA HIS A 57 -7.69 -0.81 -10.87
C HIS A 57 -8.83 -1.82 -10.61
N ASP A 58 -8.57 -2.89 -9.86
CA ASP A 58 -9.47 -4.04 -9.72
C ASP A 58 -10.34 -3.97 -8.47
N SER A 59 -11.04 -2.84 -8.29
CA SER A 59 -11.95 -2.60 -7.16
C SER A 59 -13.15 -3.56 -7.09
N TRP A 60 -13.43 -4.31 -8.16
CA TRP A 60 -14.52 -5.30 -8.18
C TRP A 60 -14.16 -6.63 -7.49
N ARG A 61 -12.92 -6.82 -7.03
CA ARG A 61 -12.47 -8.08 -6.43
C ARG A 61 -12.65 -8.08 -4.90
N ALA A 62 -12.92 -9.25 -4.33
CA ALA A 62 -13.13 -9.43 -2.89
C ALA A 62 -12.04 -8.80 -1.99
N PRO A 63 -10.73 -8.88 -2.33
CA PRO A 63 -9.70 -8.22 -1.53
C PRO A 63 -9.89 -6.71 -1.37
N PHE A 64 -10.39 -6.01 -2.40
CA PHE A 64 -10.68 -4.57 -2.32
C PHE A 64 -11.82 -4.30 -1.34
N ALA A 65 -12.93 -5.04 -1.44
CA ALA A 65 -14.09 -4.84 -0.58
C ALA A 65 -13.77 -5.10 0.89
N GLN A 66 -12.99 -6.15 1.18
CA GLN A 66 -12.57 -6.48 2.54
C GLN A 66 -11.63 -5.43 3.12
N GLU A 67 -10.68 -4.97 2.33
CA GLU A 67 -9.74 -3.92 2.71
C GLU A 67 -10.46 -2.60 3.01
N LYS A 68 -11.33 -2.17 2.09
CA LYS A 68 -12.14 -0.95 2.23
C LYS A 68 -13.02 -1.02 3.47
N ALA A 69 -13.74 -2.12 3.68
CA ALA A 69 -14.58 -2.30 4.85
C ALA A 69 -13.78 -2.30 6.16
N ALA A 70 -12.58 -2.90 6.17
CA ALA A 70 -11.71 -2.88 7.34
C ALA A 70 -11.19 -1.47 7.65
N ALA A 71 -10.78 -0.71 6.63
CA ALA A 71 -10.33 0.67 6.78
C ALA A 71 -11.47 1.57 7.30
N GLU A 72 -12.63 1.53 6.65
CA GLU A 72 -13.79 2.34 7.02
C GLU A 72 -14.31 1.99 8.42
N GLY A 73 -14.31 0.70 8.79
CA GLY A 73 -14.69 0.25 10.14
C GLY A 73 -13.76 0.73 11.26
N LEU A 74 -12.53 1.17 10.92
CA LEU A 74 -11.57 1.77 11.83
C LEU A 74 -11.56 3.30 11.78
N GLY A 75 -12.45 3.91 10.98
CA GLY A 75 -12.43 5.36 10.74
C GLY A 75 -11.26 5.83 9.88
N VAL A 76 -10.56 4.91 9.20
CA VAL A 76 -9.44 5.23 8.31
C VAL A 76 -9.99 5.60 6.95
N ARG A 77 -9.56 6.74 6.42
CA ARG A 77 -9.98 7.20 5.10
C ARG A 77 -9.41 6.28 4.01
N PHE A 78 -10.28 5.70 3.19
CA PHE A 78 -9.87 4.85 2.07
C PHE A 78 -10.02 5.59 0.73
N ILE A 79 -8.92 5.78 0.00
CA ILE A 79 -8.89 6.51 -1.26
C ILE A 79 -8.41 5.59 -2.38
N GLN A 80 -9.17 5.47 -3.46
CA GLN A 80 -8.74 4.76 -4.65
C GLN A 80 -8.19 5.74 -5.69
N VAL A 81 -6.95 5.52 -6.14
CA VAL A 81 -6.33 6.25 -7.27
C VAL A 81 -5.84 5.23 -8.29
N PRO A 82 -6.71 4.73 -9.19
CA PRO A 82 -6.39 3.61 -10.03
C PRO A 82 -5.34 3.98 -11.09
N LEU A 83 -4.13 3.42 -10.97
CA LEU A 83 -3.07 3.57 -11.98
C LEU A 83 -3.13 2.43 -13.01
N ALA A 84 -2.73 2.70 -14.25
CA ALA A 84 -2.63 1.69 -15.30
C ALA A 84 -1.46 0.72 -15.05
N ASN A 85 -1.58 -0.52 -15.51
CA ASN A 85 -0.61 -1.59 -15.21
C ASN A 85 0.55 -1.70 -16.19
N GLN A 86 0.37 -1.22 -17.41
CA GLN A 86 1.28 -1.49 -18.54
C GLN A 86 1.41 -0.29 -19.48
N SER A 87 0.91 0.88 -19.08
CA SER A 87 0.99 2.12 -19.85
C SER A 87 1.31 3.28 -18.91
N LEU A 88 1.91 4.34 -19.47
CA LEU A 88 2.13 5.58 -18.74
C LEU A 88 0.81 6.00 -18.06
N PRO A 89 0.79 6.19 -16.73
CA PRO A 89 -0.41 6.63 -16.07
C PRO A 89 -0.85 7.96 -16.70
N ARG A 90 -2.16 8.07 -16.99
CA ARG A 90 -2.72 9.28 -17.57
C ARG A 90 -2.31 10.47 -16.70
N ARG A 91 -1.95 11.60 -17.31
CA ARG A 91 -1.56 12.83 -16.58
C ARG A 91 -2.55 13.17 -15.46
N ALA A 92 -3.84 13.00 -15.71
CA ALA A 92 -4.89 13.20 -14.72
C ALA A 92 -4.79 12.26 -13.50
N ALA A 93 -4.44 10.98 -13.70
CA ALA A 93 -4.29 10.03 -12.60
C ALA A 93 -3.04 10.34 -11.75
N MET A 94 -1.95 10.78 -12.39
CA MET A 94 -0.75 11.24 -11.68
C MET A 94 -1.01 12.53 -10.90
N ALA A 95 -1.69 13.51 -11.51
CA ALA A 95 -2.08 14.74 -10.83
C ALA A 95 -2.96 14.44 -9.60
N ARG A 96 -3.92 13.52 -9.74
CA ARG A 96 -4.75 13.07 -8.63
C ARG A 96 -3.94 12.38 -7.53
N LEU A 97 -2.97 11.55 -7.89
CA LEU A 97 -2.11 10.90 -6.91
C LEU A 97 -1.30 11.93 -6.12
N ILE A 98 -0.71 12.91 -6.80
CA ILE A 98 0.05 14.00 -6.17
C ILE A 98 -0.85 14.78 -5.21
N GLU A 99 -2.03 15.19 -5.66
CA GLU A 99 -3.02 15.89 -4.82
C GLU A 99 -3.37 15.08 -3.56
N VAL A 100 -3.60 13.77 -3.71
CA VAL A 100 -3.89 12.89 -2.57
C VAL A 100 -2.70 12.80 -1.61
N ILE A 101 -1.48 12.64 -2.12
CA ILE A 101 -0.27 12.58 -1.27
C ILE A 101 -0.06 13.90 -0.52
N GLU A 102 -0.36 15.03 -1.14
CA GLU A 102 -0.20 16.35 -0.52
C GLU A 102 -1.26 16.62 0.55
N THR A 103 -2.52 16.27 0.28
CA THR A 103 -3.68 16.68 1.08
C THR A 103 -4.20 15.63 2.06
N ALA A 104 -3.83 14.36 1.90
CA ALA A 104 -4.31 13.29 2.77
C ALA A 104 -3.71 13.36 4.18
N ASP A 105 -4.51 12.91 5.14
CA ASP A 105 -4.13 12.82 6.53
C ASP A 105 -3.05 11.76 6.75
N ARG A 106 -1.96 12.15 7.43
CA ARG A 106 -0.82 11.30 7.82
C ARG A 106 -0.99 10.82 9.26
N PRO A 107 -0.59 9.61 9.64
CA PRO A 107 0.20 8.68 8.85
C PRO A 107 -0.63 7.99 7.75
N MET A 108 -0.09 7.88 6.54
CA MET A 108 -0.78 7.30 5.39
C MET A 108 -0.07 6.06 4.86
N LEU A 109 -0.85 5.11 4.32
CA LEU A 109 -0.34 3.93 3.64
C LEU A 109 -0.66 3.99 2.13
N LEU A 110 0.37 3.90 1.30
CA LEU A 110 0.24 3.79 -0.15
C LEU A 110 0.47 2.34 -0.60
N HIS A 111 -0.46 1.71 -1.32
CA HIS A 111 -0.25 0.34 -1.76
C HIS A 111 -0.74 0.06 -3.18
N CYS A 112 -0.17 -0.97 -3.78
CA CYS A 112 -0.58 -1.52 -5.08
C CYS A 112 -0.79 -3.04 -4.94
N ARG A 113 -0.56 -3.81 -6.00
CA ARG A 113 -0.61 -5.29 -5.95
C ARG A 113 0.65 -5.88 -5.34
N ALA A 114 1.82 -5.60 -5.91
CA ALA A 114 3.09 -6.17 -5.48
C ALA A 114 3.87 -5.30 -4.48
N GLY A 115 3.51 -4.02 -4.31
CA GLY A 115 4.27 -3.10 -3.45
C GLY A 115 5.66 -2.71 -3.97
N ALA A 116 6.01 -3.12 -5.19
CA ALA A 116 7.29 -2.81 -5.85
C ALA A 116 7.13 -2.01 -7.15
N ASP A 117 6.04 -2.19 -7.90
CA ASP A 117 5.94 -1.60 -9.25
C ASP A 117 5.42 -0.16 -9.30
N ARG A 118 4.58 0.27 -8.34
CA ARG A 118 3.90 1.59 -8.38
C ARG A 118 3.96 2.41 -7.09
N ALA A 119 4.54 1.82 -6.04
CA ALA A 119 4.85 2.49 -4.79
C ALA A 119 6.37 2.50 -4.55
N GLY A 120 7.15 2.14 -5.57
CA GLY A 120 8.61 2.18 -5.56
C GLY A 120 9.12 3.59 -5.70
#